data_AF-A0A5Q2MH83-F1
#
_entry.id   AF-A0A5Q2MH83-F1
#
_cell.length_a   1.000
_cell.length_b   1.000
_cell.length_c   1.000
_cell.angle_alpha   90.00
_cell.angle_beta   90.00
_cell.angle_gamma   90.00
#
_symmetry.space_group_name_H-M   'P 1'
#
loop_
_entity.id
_entity.type
_entity.pdbx_description
1 polymer ?
#
loop_
_entity_poly.entity_id
_entity_poly.type
_entity_poly.pdbx_seq_one_letter_code
_entity_poly.pdbx_strand_id
1 'polypeptide(L)'
;MTDLQRRTLLLGSAGLLLAGCGGGKDGSKTKPTATPTGPNIVKPRTGNVVTEADTAALRDRLNQAFRTGDVNRLKAVIDPGDYGLKDFEKRWRRRFDNFERLGFVEGEWYVGVPNGRTRNASGGLVEYTGDLVFAHTVMGCDGQQVVETTRAGFRKKTADAPLELMSVGDVEESYDPSIWDVAEVDAIETKHAWIVFRLQDRKRARAYAAQIETGAARAFATMPRPRGVDKVLYALTWPAVDGKLYGGVGISDADAHAYYHPFVDPDELARGQKKPVKDNGLPRGTGRVGLHEAAFSRSDFTAVACHEAVHVLAEQWSGPGDTPTWAVEGLAMWAAEGGARLMAREGASIRSTFAEFERVALKGYEEFHETPREREFYACAGAVYASIEDEKGRDAVFKTAETFYARSREEAADTLGRSEPEIFAATRTWLGL
;
A
#
# COMPACT_ATOMS: atom_id res chain seq x y z
N MET A 1 21.01 3.45 -48.53
CA MET A 1 21.81 4.68 -48.35
C MET A 1 22.03 4.84 -46.85
N THR A 2 23.19 4.40 -46.39
CA THR A 2 24.25 5.21 -45.75
C THR A 2 24.14 5.25 -44.22
N ASP A 3 24.74 4.21 -43.63
CA ASP A 3 25.63 4.20 -42.47
C ASP A 3 25.94 5.58 -41.84
N LEU A 4 25.62 5.77 -40.56
CA LEU A 4 26.45 6.51 -39.61
C LEU A 4 25.99 6.30 -38.15
N GLN A 5 26.85 5.63 -37.39
CA GLN A 5 27.15 5.85 -35.97
C GLN A 5 26.26 5.24 -34.88
N ARG A 6 26.59 3.97 -34.58
CA ARG A 6 26.86 3.53 -33.20
C ARG A 6 27.93 4.44 -32.56
N ARG A 7 27.54 5.37 -31.70
CA ARG A 7 28.29 5.96 -30.55
C ARG A 7 27.57 7.24 -30.10
N THR A 8 27.71 7.59 -28.81
CA THR A 8 27.18 8.78 -28.08
C THR A 8 25.73 8.59 -27.58
N LEU A 9 25.36 8.59 -26.30
CA LEU A 9 25.95 9.14 -25.07
C LEU A 9 25.89 8.10 -23.92
N LEU A 10 27.05 7.58 -23.54
CA LEU A 10 27.36 7.17 -22.17
C LEU A 10 28.19 8.31 -21.59
N LEU A 11 27.52 9.36 -21.09
CA LEU A 11 28.15 10.40 -20.29
C LEU A 11 27.72 10.17 -18.85
N GLY A 12 28.48 9.30 -18.19
CA GLY A 12 28.52 9.23 -16.75
C GLY A 12 28.92 10.58 -16.19
N SER A 13 28.14 11.05 -15.25
CA SER A 13 28.37 12.23 -14.42
C SER A 13 29.59 12.00 -13.54
N ALA A 14 30.77 12.13 -14.15
CA ALA A 14 32.03 12.28 -13.43
C ALA A 14 31.94 13.59 -12.64
N GLY A 15 32.11 13.47 -11.32
CA GLY A 15 32.06 14.58 -10.38
C GLY A 15 33.04 15.69 -10.74
N LEU A 16 32.49 16.87 -10.98
CA LEU A 16 33.23 18.13 -10.92
C LEU A 16 33.10 18.67 -9.49
N LEU A 17 34.07 18.37 -8.64
CA LEU A 17 34.31 19.14 -7.41
C LEU A 17 35.18 20.34 -7.79
N LEU A 18 34.54 21.48 -8.07
CA LEU A 18 35.22 22.77 -8.02
C LEU A 18 35.39 23.13 -6.54
N ALA A 19 36.58 22.84 -6.02
CA ALA A 19 37.06 23.40 -4.77
C ALA A 19 37.34 24.89 -4.96
N GLY A 20 36.64 25.73 -4.20
CA GLY A 20 36.93 27.16 -4.12
C GLY A 20 36.52 27.68 -2.75
N CYS A 21 37.50 27.75 -1.84
CA CYS A 21 37.72 28.87 -0.91
C CYS A 21 38.91 28.57 0.02
N GLY A 22 39.88 29.50 0.10
CA GLY A 22 40.86 29.58 1.18
C GLY A 22 42.32 29.61 0.72
N GLY A 23 42.89 30.81 0.56
CA GLY A 23 44.29 31.01 0.18
C GLY A 23 45.29 30.93 1.35
N GLY A 24 46.59 30.84 1.00
CA GLY A 24 47.68 31.16 1.92
C GLY A 24 49.02 30.44 1.73
N LYS A 25 49.73 30.78 0.63
CA LYS A 25 51.19 30.82 0.41
C LYS A 25 52.08 29.54 0.44
N ASP A 26 52.92 29.52 -0.61
CA ASP A 26 54.19 28.82 -0.81
C ASP A 26 54.20 27.34 -1.25
N GLY A 27 54.16 27.16 -2.57
CA GLY A 27 55.38 26.67 -3.22
C GLY A 27 55.57 25.18 -3.52
N SER A 28 54.55 24.43 -3.92
CA SER A 28 54.72 23.42 -4.99
C SER A 28 53.37 23.04 -5.60
N LYS A 29 53.14 23.46 -6.86
CA LYS A 29 52.00 22.96 -7.64
C LYS A 29 52.31 21.53 -8.05
N THR A 30 51.82 20.55 -7.31
CA THR A 30 51.75 19.16 -7.78
C THR A 30 50.85 19.11 -9.00
N LYS A 31 51.45 19.02 -10.19
CA LYS A 31 50.72 18.78 -11.44
C LYS A 31 50.08 17.39 -11.38
N PRO A 32 48.81 17.22 -11.78
CA PRO A 32 48.21 15.90 -11.93
C PRO A 32 49.01 15.11 -12.96
N THR A 33 49.61 13.98 -12.57
CA THR A 33 50.28 13.06 -13.48
C THR A 33 49.27 12.01 -13.93
N ALA A 34 48.87 12.07 -15.20
CA ALA A 34 48.08 11.02 -15.84
C ALA A 34 49.00 9.85 -16.20
N THR A 35 48.62 8.63 -15.84
CA THR A 35 49.26 7.41 -16.33
C THR A 35 48.69 7.01 -17.70
N PRO A 36 49.41 6.21 -18.51
CA PRO A 36 48.97 5.80 -19.85
C PRO A 36 47.62 5.05 -19.90
N THR A 37 47.11 4.60 -18.75
CA THR A 37 45.88 3.83 -18.60
C THR A 37 44.67 4.65 -18.10
N GLY A 38 44.78 5.97 -18.04
CA GLY A 38 43.69 6.87 -17.60
C GLY A 38 44.03 7.68 -16.34
N PRO A 39 43.12 8.56 -15.89
CA PRO A 39 43.35 9.40 -14.72
C PRO A 39 43.59 8.54 -13.48
N ASN A 40 44.60 8.90 -12.68
CA ASN A 40 44.88 8.26 -11.41
C ASN A 40 43.78 8.66 -10.41
N ILE A 41 42.68 7.91 -10.40
CA ILE A 41 41.62 8.07 -9.38
C ILE A 41 42.20 7.48 -8.08
N VAL A 42 42.86 8.33 -7.31
CA VAL A 42 43.25 7.99 -5.94
C VAL A 42 41.95 7.78 -5.16
N LYS A 43 41.51 6.53 -4.98
CA LYS A 43 40.50 6.21 -3.97
C LYS A 43 41.09 6.65 -2.63
N PRO A 44 40.53 7.65 -1.92
CA PRO A 44 41.08 8.04 -0.63
C PRO A 44 40.96 6.83 0.30
N ARG A 45 42.09 6.32 0.79
CA ARG A 45 42.15 5.17 1.72
C ARG A 45 41.76 5.56 3.15
N THR A 46 41.59 6.85 3.43
CA THR A 46 41.40 7.40 4.77
C THR A 46 40.08 8.16 4.87
N GLY A 47 39.35 7.94 5.97
CA GLY A 47 38.08 8.61 6.27
C GLY A 47 37.00 7.65 6.77
N ASN A 48 36.03 8.20 7.50
CA ASN A 48 34.86 7.45 7.95
C ASN A 48 33.84 7.41 6.80
N VAL A 49 33.28 6.23 6.53
CA VAL A 49 32.32 6.00 5.45
C VAL A 49 31.24 5.03 5.90
N VAL A 50 29.99 5.29 5.50
CA VAL A 50 28.89 4.33 5.61
C VAL A 50 28.93 3.40 4.40
N THR A 51 29.05 2.11 4.65
CA THR A 51 29.15 1.04 3.64
C THR A 51 27.88 0.18 3.63
N GLU A 52 27.72 -0.65 2.60
CA GLU A 52 26.66 -1.67 2.56
C GLU A 52 26.77 -2.67 3.72
N ALA A 53 27.98 -2.96 4.19
CA ALA A 53 28.18 -3.81 5.36
C ALA A 53 27.67 -3.15 6.65
N ASP A 54 27.81 -1.82 6.77
CA ASP A 54 27.27 -1.07 7.91
C ASP A 54 25.74 -1.09 7.93
N THR A 55 25.11 -0.90 6.77
CA THR A 55 23.64 -0.95 6.65
C THR A 55 23.10 -2.36 6.87
N ALA A 56 23.78 -3.40 6.35
CA ALA A 56 23.45 -4.79 6.62
C ALA A 56 23.56 -5.14 8.12
N ALA A 57 24.62 -4.71 8.80
CA ALA A 57 24.79 -4.94 10.23
C ALA A 57 23.76 -4.20 11.09
N LEU A 58 23.27 -3.02 10.66
CA LEU A 58 22.13 -2.35 11.31
C LEU A 58 20.83 -3.11 11.05
N ARG A 59 20.55 -3.51 9.80
CA ARG A 59 19.40 -4.35 9.42
C ARG A 59 19.34 -5.62 10.27
N ASP A 60 20.45 -6.33 10.41
CA ASP A 60 20.52 -7.57 11.20
C ASP A 60 20.15 -7.35 12.67
N ARG A 61 20.61 -6.26 13.28
CA ARG A 61 20.28 -5.91 14.68
C ARG A 61 18.81 -5.53 14.83
N LEU A 62 18.26 -4.74 13.91
CA LEU A 62 16.84 -4.39 13.88
C LEU A 62 15.96 -5.64 13.75
N ASN A 63 16.31 -6.54 12.84
CA ASN A 63 15.60 -7.79 12.61
C ASN A 63 15.76 -8.78 13.76
N GLN A 64 16.92 -8.81 14.43
CA GLN A 64 17.07 -9.59 15.65
C GLN A 64 16.16 -9.06 16.76
N ALA A 65 16.12 -7.74 16.97
CA ALA A 65 15.24 -7.12 17.97
C ALA A 65 13.76 -7.40 17.68
N PHE A 66 13.35 -7.31 16.41
CA PHE A 66 12.01 -7.65 15.95
C PHE A 66 11.65 -9.12 16.23
N ARG A 67 12.50 -10.07 15.79
CA ARG A 67 12.28 -11.51 15.98
C ARG A 67 12.19 -11.92 17.45
N THR A 68 12.90 -11.22 18.35
CA THR A 68 12.89 -11.52 19.79
C THR A 68 11.91 -10.67 20.58
N GLY A 69 11.18 -9.74 19.95
CA GLY A 69 10.34 -8.75 20.66
C GLY A 69 11.14 -7.88 21.66
N ASP A 70 12.46 -7.74 21.49
CA ASP A 70 13.34 -7.15 22.49
C ASP A 70 13.49 -5.64 22.26
N VAL A 71 12.62 -4.88 22.92
CA VAL A 71 12.63 -3.41 22.87
C VAL A 71 13.95 -2.83 23.38
N ASN A 72 14.68 -3.51 24.28
CA ASN A 72 15.97 -3.02 24.77
C ASN A 72 17.06 -3.18 23.71
N ARG A 73 17.05 -4.28 22.93
CA ARG A 73 17.91 -4.43 21.75
C ARG A 73 17.58 -3.39 20.68
N LEU A 74 16.29 -3.10 20.46
CA LEU A 74 15.90 -2.04 19.54
C LEU A 74 16.41 -0.67 20.01
N LYS A 75 16.28 -0.35 21.29
CA LYS A 75 16.86 0.87 21.88
C LYS A 75 18.38 0.94 21.76
N ALA A 76 19.08 -0.19 21.83
CA ALA A 76 20.54 -0.22 21.76
C ALA A 76 21.10 0.21 20.39
N VAL A 77 20.27 0.26 19.35
CA VAL A 77 20.68 0.80 18.04
C VAL A 77 20.30 2.27 17.87
N ILE A 78 19.68 2.91 18.87
CA ILE A 78 19.16 4.27 18.83
C ILE A 78 20.04 5.22 19.63
N ASP A 79 20.24 6.45 19.14
CA ASP A 79 20.90 7.50 19.90
C ASP A 79 20.04 7.95 21.09
N PRO A 80 20.52 7.78 22.34
CA PRO A 80 19.77 8.20 23.53
C PRO A 80 19.59 9.73 23.66
N GLY A 81 20.36 10.54 22.93
CA GLY A 81 20.35 12.01 23.04
C GLY A 81 19.32 12.74 22.17
N ASP A 82 18.73 12.08 21.17
CA ASP A 82 17.95 12.73 20.09
C ASP A 82 16.50 12.22 20.00
N TYR A 83 16.08 11.40 20.97
CA TYR A 83 14.80 10.70 20.95
C TYR A 83 13.94 10.93 22.19
N GLY A 84 12.62 11.09 22.00
CA GLY A 84 11.61 10.92 23.03
C GLY A 84 11.52 9.45 23.49
N LEU A 85 12.56 8.94 24.16
CA LEU A 85 12.78 7.51 24.45
C LEU A 85 11.62 6.83 25.18
N LYS A 86 10.87 7.55 26.02
CA LYS A 86 9.72 7.00 26.74
C LYS A 86 8.54 6.73 25.80
N ASP A 87 8.25 7.66 24.90
CA ASP A 87 7.18 7.50 23.91
C ASP A 87 7.57 6.45 22.87
N PHE A 88 8.85 6.42 22.48
CA PHE A 88 9.43 5.35 21.67
C PHE A 88 9.23 3.98 22.33
N GLU A 89 9.68 3.81 23.58
CA GLU A 89 9.56 2.53 24.29
C GLU A 89 8.11 2.06 24.37
N LYS A 90 7.20 2.97 24.71
CA LYS A 90 5.78 2.66 24.82
C LYS A 90 5.19 2.24 23.47
N ARG A 91 5.48 2.97 22.39
CA ARG A 91 5.02 2.68 21.03
C ARG A 91 5.51 1.30 20.56
N TRP A 92 6.81 1.05 20.68
CA TRP A 92 7.43 -0.18 20.19
C TRP A 92 7.13 -1.40 21.02
N ARG A 93 7.02 -1.25 22.35
CA ARG A 93 6.52 -2.33 23.21
C ARG A 93 5.12 -2.74 22.79
N ARG A 94 4.19 -1.78 22.64
CA ARG A 94 2.83 -2.08 22.16
C ARG A 94 2.85 -2.81 20.81
N ARG A 95 3.65 -2.33 19.85
CA ARG A 95 3.74 -2.93 18.52
C ARG A 95 4.24 -4.38 18.58
N PHE A 96 5.30 -4.66 19.34
CA PHE A 96 5.83 -6.02 19.51
C PHE A 96 4.86 -6.93 20.28
N ASP A 97 4.27 -6.45 21.37
CA ASP A 97 3.27 -7.19 22.13
C ASP A 97 2.05 -7.53 21.26
N ASN A 98 1.65 -6.63 20.36
CA ASN A 98 0.60 -6.88 19.39
C ASN A 98 1.03 -7.94 18.37
N PHE A 99 2.20 -7.84 17.75
CA PHE A 99 2.67 -8.85 16.80
C PHE A 99 2.83 -10.24 17.42
N GLU A 100 3.34 -10.33 18.64
CA GLU A 100 3.40 -11.59 19.39
C GLU A 100 1.99 -12.16 19.62
N ARG A 101 1.04 -11.30 20.03
CA ARG A 101 -0.35 -11.73 20.28
C ARG A 101 -1.08 -12.16 19.01
N LEU A 102 -0.87 -11.46 17.90
CA LEU A 102 -1.49 -11.77 16.61
C LEU A 102 -0.90 -13.06 16.02
N GLY A 103 0.42 -13.23 16.04
CA GLY A 103 1.09 -14.46 15.60
C GLY A 103 1.00 -14.77 14.10
N PHE A 104 0.34 -13.94 13.30
CA PHE A 104 0.16 -14.10 11.85
C PHE A 104 0.81 -12.97 11.03
N VAL A 105 1.53 -12.04 11.68
CA VAL A 105 2.27 -10.97 11.02
C VAL A 105 3.75 -11.35 11.02
N GLU A 106 4.31 -11.56 9.84
CA GLU A 106 5.74 -11.70 9.63
C GLU A 106 6.30 -10.38 9.13
N GLY A 107 7.52 -10.01 9.52
CA GLY A 107 8.08 -8.72 9.16
C GLY A 107 9.60 -8.68 9.15
N GLU A 108 10.12 -7.73 8.39
CA GLU A 108 11.54 -7.47 8.24
C GLU A 108 11.81 -5.99 7.98
N TRP A 109 12.85 -5.48 8.64
CA TRP A 109 13.39 -4.13 8.44
C TRP A 109 14.41 -4.09 7.33
N TYR A 110 14.36 -3.00 6.56
CA TYR A 110 15.29 -2.65 5.51
C TYR A 110 15.82 -1.24 5.78
N VAL A 111 17.13 -1.07 5.64
CA VAL A 111 17.82 0.18 5.96
C VAL A 111 18.31 0.83 4.68
N GLY A 112 17.87 2.06 4.45
CA GLY A 112 18.22 2.77 3.26
C GLY A 112 19.68 3.20 3.19
N VAL A 113 20.22 3.12 1.98
CA VAL A 113 21.56 3.62 1.69
C VAL A 113 21.51 5.16 1.59
N PRO A 114 22.61 5.85 1.90
CA PRO A 114 22.58 7.31 1.95
C PRO A 114 22.39 7.92 0.56
N ASN A 115 21.42 8.83 0.44
CA ASN A 115 21.34 9.78 -0.67
C ASN A 115 22.22 11.00 -0.35
N GLY A 116 23.54 10.91 -0.54
CA GLY A 116 24.44 12.05 -0.36
C GLY A 116 25.84 11.76 0.17
N ARG A 117 26.37 12.65 1.01
CA ARG A 117 27.77 12.64 1.47
C ARG A 117 28.01 11.51 2.47
N THR A 118 28.34 10.32 1.96
CA THR A 118 28.60 9.10 2.74
C THR A 118 29.94 9.07 3.46
N ARG A 119 30.76 10.12 3.31
CA ARG A 119 32.18 10.09 3.66
C ARG A 119 32.63 11.38 4.31
N ASN A 120 33.27 11.22 5.46
CA ASN A 120 34.06 12.26 6.11
C ASN A 120 35.55 11.92 5.94
N ALA A 121 36.23 12.61 5.02
CA ALA A 121 37.64 12.35 4.69
C ALA A 121 38.60 12.60 5.87
N SER A 122 38.18 13.41 6.84
CA SER A 122 38.93 13.69 8.08
C SER A 122 38.76 12.61 9.15
N GLY A 123 37.99 11.54 8.88
CA GLY A 123 37.73 10.47 9.84
C GLY A 123 36.67 10.80 10.90
N GLY A 124 36.06 11.99 10.81
CA GLY A 124 35.03 12.43 11.75
C GLY A 124 33.66 11.78 11.52
N LEU A 125 32.69 12.29 12.26
CA LEU A 125 31.28 11.91 12.21
C LEU A 125 30.72 11.91 10.78
N VAL A 126 29.90 10.91 10.45
CA VAL A 126 29.05 10.87 9.26
C VAL A 126 27.60 10.75 9.71
N GLU A 127 26.75 11.66 9.24
CA GLU A 127 25.30 11.65 9.47
C GLU A 127 24.57 11.77 8.13
N TYR A 128 23.45 11.07 8.00
CA TYR A 128 22.59 11.19 6.82
C TYR A 128 21.13 10.88 7.16
N THR A 129 20.23 11.31 6.27
CA THR A 129 18.82 10.93 6.33
C THR A 129 18.50 9.98 5.19
N GLY A 130 17.88 8.85 5.49
CA GLY A 130 17.48 7.81 4.55
C GLY A 130 16.08 7.29 4.84
N ASP A 131 15.67 6.28 4.11
CA ASP A 131 14.38 5.62 4.32
C ASP A 131 14.62 4.35 5.17
N LEU A 132 13.77 4.15 6.18
CA LEU A 132 13.68 2.93 6.97
C LEU A 132 12.36 2.26 6.59
N VAL A 133 12.43 1.03 6.10
CA VAL A 133 11.27 0.32 5.54
C VAL A 133 10.97 -0.91 6.38
N PHE A 134 9.72 -1.06 6.81
CA PHE A 134 9.20 -2.29 7.41
C PHE A 134 8.38 -3.04 6.37
N ALA A 135 8.95 -4.11 5.83
CA ALA A 135 8.22 -5.03 4.97
C ALA A 135 7.53 -6.06 5.85
N HIS A 136 6.24 -6.31 5.64
CA HIS A 136 5.51 -7.32 6.39
C HIS A 136 4.49 -8.06 5.53
N THR A 137 4.08 -9.22 6.01
CA THR A 137 2.99 -10.01 5.44
C THR A 137 2.06 -10.49 6.54
N VAL A 138 0.77 -10.35 6.31
CA VAL A 138 -0.32 -10.94 7.08
C VAL A 138 -0.65 -12.28 6.46
N MET A 139 -0.42 -13.36 7.21
CA MET A 139 -0.60 -14.73 6.75
C MET A 139 -1.99 -14.96 6.13
N GLY A 140 -2.00 -15.35 4.86
CA GLY A 140 -3.22 -15.62 4.11
C GLY A 140 -3.96 -14.38 3.59
N CYS A 141 -3.58 -13.17 3.98
CA CYS A 141 -4.16 -11.93 3.44
C CYS A 141 -3.28 -11.28 2.38
N ASP A 142 -1.97 -11.50 2.46
CA ASP A 142 -0.99 -10.86 1.59
C ASP A 142 -0.40 -11.83 0.57
N GLY A 143 -0.63 -11.53 -0.71
CA GLY A 143 0.04 -12.21 -1.82
C GLY A 143 1.52 -11.84 -1.96
N GLN A 144 1.94 -10.74 -1.33
CA GLN A 144 3.29 -10.17 -1.36
C GLN A 144 3.54 -9.25 -0.15
N GLN A 145 4.78 -8.83 0.06
CA GLN A 145 5.11 -7.92 1.16
C GLN A 145 4.45 -6.55 1.00
N VAL A 146 3.83 -6.09 2.09
CA VAL A 146 3.39 -4.71 2.29
C VAL A 146 4.52 -3.92 2.94
N VAL A 147 4.74 -2.68 2.52
CA VAL A 147 5.83 -1.84 3.02
C VAL A 147 5.30 -0.62 3.76
N GLU A 148 5.73 -0.44 5.01
CA GLU A 148 5.58 0.83 5.73
C GLU A 148 6.92 1.57 5.66
N THR A 149 6.92 2.76 5.06
CA THR A 149 8.14 3.56 4.91
C THR A 149 8.17 4.68 5.92
N THR A 150 9.34 4.92 6.52
CA THR A 150 9.56 6.01 7.45
C THR A 150 10.86 6.74 7.13
N ARG A 151 10.85 8.07 7.22
CA ARG A 151 12.08 8.85 7.09
C ARG A 151 12.91 8.72 8.36
N ALA A 152 14.19 8.35 8.25
CA ALA A 152 15.05 8.12 9.41
C ALA A 152 16.41 8.82 9.30
N GLY A 153 16.94 9.27 10.44
CA GLY A 153 18.30 9.79 10.59
C GLY A 153 19.26 8.69 11.03
N PHE A 154 20.47 8.68 10.47
CA PHE A 154 21.49 7.66 10.72
C PHE A 154 22.84 8.30 11.03
N ARG A 155 23.61 7.67 11.90
CA ARG A 155 24.92 8.16 12.36
C ARG A 155 25.98 7.08 12.40
N LYS A 156 27.18 7.40 11.93
CA LYS A 156 28.40 6.62 12.16
C LYS A 156 29.48 7.51 12.78
N LYS A 157 29.86 7.25 14.04
CA LYS A 157 30.76 8.12 14.84
C LYS A 157 32.22 8.06 14.36
N THR A 158 32.72 6.87 14.07
CA THR A 158 34.09 6.60 13.63
C THR A 158 34.09 5.48 12.58
N ALA A 159 35.24 5.21 11.94
CA ALA A 159 35.35 4.19 10.90
C ALA A 159 34.92 2.78 11.36
N ASP A 160 35.20 2.43 12.62
CA ASP A 160 34.92 1.12 13.22
C ASP A 160 33.66 1.10 14.11
N ALA A 161 33.02 2.26 14.32
CA ALA A 161 31.78 2.33 15.09
C ALA A 161 30.61 1.74 14.28
N PRO A 162 29.66 1.04 14.91
CA PRO A 162 28.45 0.60 14.24
C PRO A 162 27.63 1.80 13.76
N LEU A 163 26.86 1.61 12.69
CA LEU A 163 25.82 2.54 12.29
C LEU A 163 24.69 2.57 13.34
N GLU A 164 24.23 3.76 13.72
CA GLU A 164 23.19 3.99 14.71
C GLU A 164 22.01 4.75 14.07
N LEU A 165 20.82 4.56 14.64
CA LEU A 165 19.58 5.26 14.29
C LEU A 165 19.44 6.49 15.19
N MET A 166 19.45 7.69 14.62
CA MET A 166 19.29 8.93 15.38
C MET A 166 17.83 9.26 15.62
N SER A 167 17.03 9.16 14.56
CA SER A 167 15.63 9.53 14.53
C SER A 167 14.87 8.63 13.57
N VAL A 168 13.61 8.34 13.88
CA VAL A 168 12.62 7.70 13.01
C VAL A 168 11.44 8.66 13.02
N GLY A 169 11.14 9.21 11.86
CA GLY A 169 10.00 10.08 11.65
C GLY A 169 8.69 9.30 11.74
N ASP A 170 7.62 9.92 11.24
CA ASP A 170 6.35 9.24 11.10
C ASP A 170 6.34 8.38 9.83
N VAL A 171 5.51 7.34 9.88
CA VAL A 171 5.25 6.49 8.70
C VAL A 171 4.61 7.38 7.62
N GLU A 172 4.93 7.14 6.35
CA GLU A 172 4.27 7.84 5.26
C GLU A 172 2.74 7.74 5.39
N GLU A 173 2.04 8.85 5.17
CA GLU A 173 0.61 8.99 5.46
C GLU A 173 -0.21 7.88 4.82
N SER A 174 0.14 7.41 3.62
CA SER A 174 -0.56 6.32 2.92
C SER A 174 -0.56 4.96 3.64
N TYR A 175 0.17 4.81 4.74
CA TYR A 175 0.24 3.57 5.53
C TYR A 175 -0.07 3.78 7.02
N ASP A 176 -0.29 5.03 7.44
CA ASP A 176 -0.46 5.42 8.84
C ASP A 176 -1.89 5.93 9.11
N PRO A 177 -2.43 5.69 10.31
CA PRO A 177 -2.04 4.67 11.27
C PRO A 177 -2.43 3.24 10.86
N SER A 178 -1.55 2.27 11.09
CA SER A 178 -1.95 0.86 11.14
C SER A 178 -2.62 0.51 12.47
N ILE A 179 -3.55 -0.46 12.48
CA ILE A 179 -4.36 -0.75 13.67
C ILE A 179 -3.53 -1.16 14.91
N TRP A 180 -2.42 -1.86 14.70
CA TRP A 180 -1.49 -2.28 15.76
C TRP A 180 -0.62 -1.15 16.31
N ASP A 181 -0.58 0.02 15.66
CA ASP A 181 0.16 1.18 16.15
C ASP A 181 -0.67 2.04 17.10
N VAL A 182 -1.99 1.97 17.06
CA VAL A 182 -2.89 2.89 17.77
C VAL A 182 -3.59 2.31 19.01
N ALA A 183 -3.58 0.99 19.18
CA ALA A 183 -4.23 0.32 20.31
C ALA A 183 -3.57 -1.00 20.67
N GLU A 184 -3.87 -1.51 21.86
CA GLU A 184 -3.65 -2.94 22.18
C GLU A 184 -4.73 -3.76 21.48
N VAL A 185 -4.32 -4.64 20.58
CA VAL A 185 -5.22 -5.35 19.68
C VAL A 185 -5.14 -6.86 19.85
N ASP A 186 -6.18 -7.54 19.44
CA ASP A 186 -6.29 -9.00 19.40
C ASP A 186 -7.05 -9.39 18.13
N ALA A 187 -7.09 -10.68 17.81
CA ALA A 187 -7.72 -11.14 16.59
C ALA A 187 -8.57 -12.41 16.78
N ILE A 188 -9.53 -12.57 15.88
CA ILE A 188 -10.25 -13.83 15.67
C ILE A 188 -9.88 -14.33 14.29
N GLU A 189 -9.32 -15.53 14.23
CA GLU A 189 -9.17 -16.27 12.97
C GLU A 189 -10.49 -16.93 12.60
N THR A 190 -10.87 -16.81 11.34
CA THR A 190 -11.88 -17.65 10.71
C THR A 190 -11.30 -18.26 9.44
N LYS A 191 -12.10 -19.05 8.72
CA LYS A 191 -11.60 -19.72 7.50
C LYS A 191 -11.18 -18.71 6.42
N HIS A 192 -11.93 -17.61 6.28
CA HIS A 192 -11.75 -16.62 5.22
C HIS A 192 -11.45 -15.21 5.73
N ALA A 193 -11.26 -15.02 7.04
CA ALA A 193 -10.95 -13.71 7.60
C ALA A 193 -9.99 -13.75 8.79
N TRP A 194 -9.22 -12.67 8.90
CA TRP A 194 -8.63 -12.22 10.15
C TRP A 194 -9.42 -11.01 10.63
N ILE A 195 -9.98 -11.08 11.84
CA ILE A 195 -10.79 -10.00 12.42
C ILE A 195 -9.99 -9.37 13.56
N VAL A 196 -9.38 -8.21 13.32
CA VAL A 196 -8.54 -7.48 14.28
C VAL A 196 -9.34 -6.40 14.98
N PHE A 197 -9.21 -6.32 16.30
CA PHE A 197 -9.98 -5.41 17.14
C PHE A 197 -9.19 -4.98 18.37
N ARG A 198 -9.56 -3.85 18.98
CA ARG A 198 -9.00 -3.46 20.28
C ARG A 198 -9.45 -4.43 21.36
N LEU A 199 -8.59 -4.75 22.32
CA LEU A 199 -8.92 -5.71 23.40
C LEU A 199 -10.27 -5.48 24.08
N GLN A 200 -10.64 -4.21 24.33
CA GLN A 200 -11.92 -3.85 24.95
C GLN A 200 -13.15 -4.14 24.08
N ASP A 201 -12.98 -4.25 22.75
CA ASP A 201 -14.04 -4.51 21.78
C ASP A 201 -14.23 -6.02 21.50
N ARG A 202 -13.53 -6.90 22.23
CA ARG A 202 -13.58 -8.36 22.05
C ARG A 202 -14.99 -8.94 22.03
N LYS A 203 -15.89 -8.47 22.91
CA LYS A 203 -17.27 -8.94 22.97
C LYS A 203 -18.03 -8.61 21.68
N ARG A 204 -17.82 -7.40 21.16
CA ARG A 204 -18.41 -6.94 19.88
C ARG A 204 -17.85 -7.77 18.72
N ALA A 205 -16.52 -7.92 18.64
CA ALA A 205 -15.88 -8.72 17.59
C ALA A 205 -16.45 -10.15 17.53
N ARG A 206 -16.59 -10.82 18.69
CA ARG A 206 -17.20 -12.16 18.77
C ARG A 206 -18.65 -12.21 18.31
N ALA A 207 -19.43 -11.15 18.57
CA ALA A 207 -20.83 -11.10 18.15
C ALA A 207 -20.99 -11.03 16.63
N TYR A 208 -20.07 -10.36 15.94
CA TYR A 208 -20.13 -10.15 14.49
C TYR A 208 -19.25 -11.09 13.67
N ALA A 209 -18.37 -11.87 14.30
CA ALA A 209 -17.40 -12.72 13.59
C ALA A 209 -18.02 -13.66 12.56
N ALA A 210 -19.16 -14.28 12.89
CA ALA A 210 -19.88 -15.17 11.97
C ALA A 210 -20.43 -14.42 10.73
N GLN A 211 -20.88 -13.18 10.90
CA GLN A 211 -21.39 -12.36 9.80
C GLN A 211 -20.26 -11.87 8.90
N ILE A 212 -19.11 -11.49 9.48
CA ILE A 212 -17.90 -11.09 8.73
C ILE A 212 -17.39 -12.29 7.92
N GLU A 213 -17.24 -13.46 8.54
CA GLU A 213 -16.85 -14.71 7.85
C GLU A 213 -17.81 -15.05 6.71
N THR A 214 -19.12 -14.89 6.91
CA THR A 214 -20.11 -15.14 5.85
C THR A 214 -19.92 -14.18 4.67
N GLY A 215 -19.65 -12.90 4.95
CA GLY A 215 -19.36 -11.91 3.91
C GLY A 215 -18.08 -12.24 3.14
N ALA A 216 -16.99 -12.53 3.84
CA ALA A 216 -15.71 -12.91 3.25
C ALA A 216 -15.82 -14.20 2.42
N ALA A 217 -16.47 -15.23 2.96
CA ALA A 217 -16.71 -16.50 2.25
C ALA A 217 -17.49 -16.29 0.96
N ARG A 218 -18.50 -15.40 0.98
CA ARG A 218 -19.25 -15.03 -0.22
C ARG A 218 -18.36 -14.32 -1.25
N ALA A 219 -17.53 -13.38 -0.82
CA ALA A 219 -16.59 -12.70 -1.71
C ALA A 219 -15.64 -13.71 -2.39
N PHE A 220 -15.05 -14.64 -1.64
CA PHE A 220 -14.20 -15.70 -2.21
C PHE A 220 -14.94 -16.72 -3.08
N ALA A 221 -16.24 -16.90 -2.89
CA ALA A 221 -17.06 -17.77 -3.74
C ALA A 221 -17.43 -17.09 -5.07
N THR A 222 -17.47 -15.76 -5.07
CA THR A 222 -17.80 -14.97 -6.27
C THR A 222 -16.56 -14.59 -7.05
N MET A 223 -15.54 -14.04 -6.39
CA MET A 223 -14.38 -13.42 -7.02
C MET A 223 -13.26 -14.42 -7.32
N PRO A 224 -12.48 -14.22 -8.40
CA PRO A 224 -11.25 -14.96 -8.58
C PRO A 224 -10.26 -14.64 -7.45
N ARG A 225 -9.56 -15.68 -6.99
CA ARG A 225 -8.68 -15.60 -5.83
C ARG A 225 -7.28 -15.11 -6.23
N PRO A 226 -6.76 -14.00 -5.65
CA PRO A 226 -5.37 -13.61 -5.82
C PRO A 226 -4.44 -14.71 -5.29
N ARG A 227 -3.28 -14.87 -5.93
CA ARG A 227 -2.29 -15.85 -5.48
C ARG A 227 -1.79 -15.52 -4.08
N GLY A 228 -1.76 -16.52 -3.19
CA GLY A 228 -1.30 -16.35 -1.81
C GLY A 228 -2.35 -15.78 -0.84
N VAL A 229 -3.53 -15.40 -1.34
CA VAL A 229 -4.60 -14.82 -0.54
C VAL A 229 -5.73 -15.84 -0.33
N ASP A 230 -5.98 -16.21 0.92
CA ASP A 230 -7.09 -17.08 1.34
C ASP A 230 -7.99 -16.46 2.42
N LYS A 231 -7.62 -15.28 2.94
CA LYS A 231 -8.34 -14.51 3.95
C LYS A 231 -8.38 -13.03 3.62
N VAL A 232 -9.37 -12.33 4.14
CA VAL A 232 -9.44 -10.86 4.16
C VAL A 232 -9.12 -10.35 5.57
N LEU A 233 -8.30 -9.31 5.68
CA LEU A 233 -8.01 -8.66 6.97
C LEU A 233 -9.06 -7.57 7.23
N TYR A 234 -9.92 -7.81 8.21
CA TYR A 234 -10.89 -6.83 8.71
C TYR A 234 -10.41 -6.22 10.02
N ALA A 235 -10.39 -4.90 10.09
CA ALA A 235 -10.06 -4.10 11.26
C ALA A 235 -11.34 -3.44 11.78
N LEU A 236 -11.75 -3.75 13.02
CA LEU A 236 -12.84 -3.05 13.69
C LEU A 236 -12.35 -1.67 14.16
N THR A 237 -12.90 -0.62 13.57
CA THR A 237 -12.53 0.76 13.91
C THR A 237 -13.38 1.29 15.08
N TRP A 238 -13.06 2.50 15.50
CA TRP A 238 -13.75 3.26 16.54
C TRP A 238 -13.64 4.75 16.22
N PRO A 239 -14.43 5.64 16.84
CA PRO A 239 -14.56 7.03 16.41
C PRO A 239 -13.26 7.81 16.25
N ALA A 240 -12.20 7.48 17.01
CA ALA A 240 -10.92 8.17 16.91
C ALA A 240 -10.13 7.80 15.64
N VAL A 241 -10.28 6.58 15.11
CA VAL A 241 -9.52 6.05 13.95
C VAL A 241 -10.42 5.68 12.77
N ASP A 242 -11.70 6.02 12.83
CA ASP A 242 -12.68 5.68 11.81
C ASP A 242 -12.35 6.36 10.48
N GLY A 243 -12.33 5.59 9.39
CA GLY A 243 -11.87 6.07 8.10
C GLY A 243 -10.40 6.50 8.03
N LYS A 244 -9.61 6.37 9.11
CA LYS A 244 -8.23 6.89 9.20
C LYS A 244 -7.15 5.82 9.10
N LEU A 245 -7.50 4.55 9.29
CA LEU A 245 -6.49 3.49 9.22
C LEU A 245 -5.87 3.43 7.83
N TYR A 246 -4.60 3.05 7.76
CA TYR A 246 -3.89 2.75 6.51
C TYR A 246 -3.91 3.91 5.50
N GLY A 247 -3.73 5.15 5.98
CA GLY A 247 -3.74 6.35 5.15
C GLY A 247 -5.10 6.80 4.65
N GLY A 248 -6.17 6.28 5.25
CA GLY A 248 -7.52 6.76 5.00
C GLY A 248 -7.71 8.22 5.41
N VAL A 249 -8.43 8.97 4.58
CA VAL A 249 -8.78 10.38 4.83
C VAL A 249 -10.10 10.52 5.59
N GLY A 250 -10.27 9.80 6.70
CA GLY A 250 -11.32 10.04 7.70
C GLY A 250 -12.73 10.27 7.16
N ILE A 251 -13.20 9.45 6.22
CA ILE A 251 -14.55 9.55 5.67
C ILE A 251 -15.53 9.00 6.72
N SER A 252 -16.06 9.90 7.56
CA SER A 252 -16.93 9.56 8.71
C SER A 252 -18.27 8.94 8.33
N ASP A 253 -18.67 9.05 7.06
CA ASP A 253 -20.02 8.73 6.62
C ASP A 253 -20.11 7.37 5.91
N ALA A 254 -18.97 6.74 5.63
CA ALA A 254 -18.93 5.37 5.11
C ALA A 254 -19.19 4.35 6.23
N ASP A 255 -19.74 3.18 5.89
CA ASP A 255 -19.92 2.07 6.84
C ASP A 255 -18.66 1.19 6.93
N ALA A 256 -17.88 1.15 5.88
CA ALA A 256 -16.61 0.47 5.84
C ALA A 256 -15.79 1.01 4.67
N HIS A 257 -14.51 0.67 4.63
CA HIS A 257 -13.64 1.04 3.53
C HIS A 257 -12.56 0.00 3.28
N ALA A 258 -12.34 -0.33 2.01
CA ALA A 258 -11.21 -1.10 1.55
C ALA A 258 -10.00 -0.19 1.27
N TYR A 259 -8.87 -0.52 1.89
CA TYR A 259 -7.59 0.17 1.70
C TYR A 259 -6.65 -0.71 0.88
N TYR A 260 -5.83 -0.09 0.04
CA TYR A 260 -4.91 -0.80 -0.85
C TYR A 260 -3.48 -0.36 -0.58
N HIS A 261 -2.55 -1.31 -0.66
CA HIS A 261 -1.14 -1.02 -0.44
C HIS A 261 -0.36 -1.31 -1.74
N PRO A 262 0.20 -0.28 -2.40
CA PRO A 262 0.96 -0.52 -3.61
C PRO A 262 2.21 -1.35 -3.26
N PHE A 263 2.56 -2.29 -4.13
CA PHE A 263 3.82 -3.01 -4.00
C PHE A 263 4.98 -2.12 -4.40
N VAL A 264 5.98 -2.12 -3.54
CA VAL A 264 7.32 -1.63 -3.85
C VAL A 264 8.30 -2.64 -3.27
N ASP A 265 9.30 -3.04 -4.06
CA ASP A 265 10.39 -3.89 -3.57
C ASP A 265 11.06 -3.21 -2.35
N PRO A 266 11.08 -3.85 -1.17
CA PRO A 266 11.59 -3.20 0.03
C PRO A 266 13.07 -2.81 -0.04
N ASP A 267 13.89 -3.61 -0.74
CA ASP A 267 15.31 -3.35 -0.92
C ASP A 267 15.52 -2.16 -1.88
N GLU A 268 14.74 -2.08 -2.97
CA GLU A 268 14.79 -0.94 -3.89
C GLU A 268 14.24 0.34 -3.23
N LEU A 269 13.15 0.23 -2.47
CA LEU A 269 12.56 1.35 -1.74
C LEU A 269 13.52 1.91 -0.71
N ALA A 270 14.16 1.04 0.08
CA ALA A 270 15.21 1.44 1.00
C ALA A 270 16.36 2.15 0.25
N ARG A 271 16.67 1.77 -0.99
CA ARG A 271 17.68 2.46 -1.82
C ARG A 271 17.20 3.80 -2.42
N GLY A 272 16.01 4.27 -2.04
CA GLY A 272 15.46 5.55 -2.46
C GLY A 272 14.71 5.48 -3.79
N GLN A 273 14.42 4.28 -4.31
CA GLN A 273 13.56 4.13 -5.47
C GLN A 273 12.10 4.28 -5.05
N LYS A 274 11.51 5.44 -5.39
CA LYS A 274 10.11 5.76 -5.07
C LYS A 274 9.11 5.35 -6.14
N LYS A 275 9.57 4.77 -7.25
CA LYS A 275 8.69 4.30 -8.31
C LYS A 275 8.39 2.83 -8.07
N PRO A 276 7.10 2.44 -8.06
CA PRO A 276 6.72 1.04 -8.12
C PRO A 276 7.50 0.36 -9.25
N VAL A 277 8.19 -0.73 -8.94
CA VAL A 277 8.82 -1.56 -9.97
C VAL A 277 7.68 -2.09 -10.83
N LYS A 278 7.88 -2.16 -12.15
CA LYS A 278 6.94 -2.88 -13.00
C LYS A 278 6.81 -4.28 -12.42
N ASP A 279 5.57 -4.63 -12.10
CA ASP A 279 5.11 -5.91 -11.61
C ASP A 279 6.11 -7.04 -11.90
N ASN A 280 6.68 -7.61 -10.85
CA ASN A 280 7.26 -8.96 -10.88
C ASN A 280 6.19 -10.03 -11.19
N GLY A 281 4.95 -9.62 -11.48
CA GLY A 281 3.86 -10.46 -11.98
C GLY A 281 3.05 -11.09 -10.86
N LEU A 282 3.05 -10.50 -9.67
CA LEU A 282 2.28 -11.02 -8.53
C LEU A 282 1.06 -10.12 -8.28
N PRO A 283 -0.16 -10.70 -8.31
CA PRO A 283 -1.38 -9.94 -8.06
C PRO A 283 -1.33 -9.25 -6.70
N ARG A 284 -1.81 -8.00 -6.65
CA ARG A 284 -1.56 -7.08 -5.54
C ARG A 284 -2.13 -7.44 -4.20
N GLY A 285 -3.04 -8.42 -4.11
CA GLY A 285 -3.86 -8.78 -2.95
C GLY A 285 -3.19 -8.55 -1.59
N THR A 286 -3.23 -7.30 -1.16
CA THR A 286 -2.69 -6.73 0.08
C THR A 286 -3.71 -5.80 0.72
N GLY A 287 -4.89 -5.69 0.11
CA GLY A 287 -5.96 -4.87 0.61
C GLY A 287 -6.41 -5.23 2.03
N ARG A 288 -6.96 -4.24 2.71
CA ARG A 288 -7.45 -4.29 4.09
C ARG A 288 -8.86 -3.72 4.14
N VAL A 289 -9.66 -4.12 5.12
CA VAL A 289 -10.97 -3.51 5.36
C VAL A 289 -11.00 -2.85 6.73
N GLY A 290 -11.35 -1.57 6.79
CA GLY A 290 -11.79 -0.91 8.02
C GLY A 290 -13.31 -1.03 8.15
N LEU A 291 -13.81 -1.72 9.17
CA LEU A 291 -15.24 -1.81 9.47
C LEU A 291 -15.62 -0.73 10.47
N HIS A 292 -16.41 0.25 10.02
CA HIS A 292 -16.78 1.41 10.82
C HIS A 292 -17.78 1.06 11.92
N GLU A 293 -17.75 1.81 13.03
CA GLU A 293 -18.60 1.49 14.19
C GLU A 293 -20.10 1.50 13.84
N ALA A 294 -20.50 2.39 12.92
CA ALA A 294 -21.89 2.50 12.47
C ALA A 294 -22.40 1.22 11.77
N ALA A 295 -21.53 0.52 11.04
CA ALA A 295 -21.91 -0.65 10.24
C ALA A 295 -22.48 -1.79 11.08
N PHE A 296 -22.03 -1.94 12.33
CA PHE A 296 -22.52 -2.99 13.23
C PHE A 296 -24.02 -2.88 13.54
N SER A 297 -24.61 -1.70 13.36
CA SER A 297 -26.06 -1.51 13.56
C SER A 297 -26.91 -1.88 12.33
N ARG A 298 -26.28 -2.15 11.19
CA ARG A 298 -26.98 -2.39 9.92
C ARG A 298 -27.57 -3.79 9.83
N SER A 299 -28.80 -3.86 9.29
CA SER A 299 -29.47 -5.14 9.02
C SER A 299 -28.83 -5.92 7.87
N ASP A 300 -28.08 -5.25 6.99
CA ASP A 300 -27.38 -5.82 5.84
C ASP A 300 -25.85 -5.89 6.06
N PHE A 301 -25.38 -5.90 7.31
CA PHE A 301 -23.94 -5.91 7.65
C PHE A 301 -23.13 -7.01 6.93
N THR A 302 -23.70 -8.20 6.71
CA THR A 302 -23.04 -9.26 5.92
C THR A 302 -22.79 -8.86 4.47
N ALA A 303 -23.68 -8.09 3.86
CA ALA A 303 -23.49 -7.56 2.52
C ALA A 303 -22.39 -6.50 2.50
N VAL A 304 -22.33 -5.62 3.50
CA VAL A 304 -21.22 -4.64 3.65
C VAL A 304 -19.87 -5.36 3.77
N ALA A 305 -19.76 -6.37 4.63
CA ALA A 305 -18.52 -7.14 4.76
C ALA A 305 -18.11 -7.83 3.44
N CYS A 306 -19.09 -8.34 2.67
CA CYS A 306 -18.84 -8.91 1.35
C CYS A 306 -18.41 -7.85 0.32
N HIS A 307 -19.04 -6.68 0.33
CA HIS A 307 -18.76 -5.56 -0.58
C HIS A 307 -17.30 -5.14 -0.46
N GLU A 308 -16.84 -4.87 0.76
CA GLU A 308 -15.44 -4.47 0.98
C GLU A 308 -14.44 -5.60 0.71
N ALA A 309 -14.81 -6.86 0.94
CA ALA A 309 -13.93 -7.97 0.55
C ALA A 309 -13.79 -8.08 -0.98
N VAL A 310 -14.83 -7.74 -1.75
CA VAL A 310 -14.74 -7.73 -3.22
C VAL A 310 -13.74 -6.69 -3.69
N HIS A 311 -13.77 -5.50 -3.08
CA HIS A 311 -12.77 -4.44 -3.30
C HIS A 311 -11.34 -4.96 -3.04
N VAL A 312 -11.09 -5.56 -1.87
CA VAL A 312 -9.78 -6.16 -1.54
C VAL A 312 -9.35 -7.23 -2.56
N LEU A 313 -10.25 -8.10 -3.00
CA LEU A 313 -9.92 -9.15 -3.97
C LEU A 313 -9.72 -8.59 -5.39
N ALA A 314 -10.42 -7.52 -5.77
CA ALA A 314 -10.31 -6.89 -7.08
C ALA A 314 -9.00 -6.11 -7.26
N GLU A 315 -8.33 -5.72 -6.17
CA GLU A 315 -7.02 -5.04 -6.18
C GLU A 315 -5.98 -5.76 -7.05
N GLN A 316 -6.10 -7.09 -7.19
CA GLN A 316 -5.22 -7.88 -8.04
C GLN A 316 -5.17 -7.40 -9.51
N TRP A 317 -6.18 -6.65 -9.95
CA TRP A 317 -6.29 -6.11 -11.30
C TRP A 317 -5.86 -4.64 -11.41
N SER A 318 -5.54 -3.97 -10.30
CA SER A 318 -5.28 -2.53 -10.28
C SER A 318 -4.08 -2.13 -11.15
N GLY A 319 -4.35 -1.36 -12.20
CA GLY A 319 -3.37 -0.85 -13.15
C GLY A 319 -3.02 0.64 -12.96
N PRO A 320 -2.22 1.22 -13.87
CA PRO A 320 -1.76 2.61 -13.79
C PRO A 320 -2.79 3.68 -14.22
N GLY A 321 -4.10 3.41 -14.10
CA GLY A 321 -5.16 4.33 -14.53
C GLY A 321 -6.26 4.50 -13.49
N ASP A 322 -7.01 5.60 -13.60
CA ASP A 322 -8.17 5.86 -12.74
C ASP A 322 -9.31 4.91 -13.11
N THR A 323 -9.55 3.91 -12.26
CA THR A 323 -10.66 2.98 -12.43
C THR A 323 -11.99 3.72 -12.27
N PRO A 324 -12.94 3.60 -13.20
CA PRO A 324 -14.26 4.24 -13.08
C PRO A 324 -14.99 3.82 -11.81
N THR A 325 -15.51 4.77 -11.02
CA THR A 325 -16.26 4.50 -9.78
C THR A 325 -17.40 3.50 -9.98
N TRP A 326 -18.16 3.61 -11.06
CA TRP A 326 -19.24 2.65 -11.35
C TRP A 326 -18.71 1.22 -11.54
N ALA A 327 -17.51 1.05 -12.11
CA ALA A 327 -16.94 -0.27 -12.35
C ALA A 327 -16.49 -0.90 -11.03
N VAL A 328 -15.94 -0.10 -10.12
CA VAL A 328 -15.51 -0.50 -8.77
C VAL A 328 -16.72 -0.86 -7.91
N GLU A 329 -17.60 0.10 -7.68
CA GLU A 329 -18.74 -0.05 -6.78
C GLU A 329 -19.81 -0.98 -7.34
N GLY A 330 -19.99 -1.00 -8.67
CA GLY A 330 -20.90 -1.93 -9.32
C GLY A 330 -20.50 -3.39 -9.14
N LEU A 331 -19.19 -3.70 -9.20
CA LEU A 331 -18.70 -5.06 -9.04
C LEU A 331 -18.95 -5.55 -7.60
N ALA A 332 -18.62 -4.71 -6.62
CA ALA A 332 -18.83 -5.01 -5.21
C ALA A 332 -20.32 -5.18 -4.88
N MET A 333 -21.19 -4.29 -5.39
CA MET A 333 -22.65 -4.42 -5.24
C MET A 333 -23.20 -5.70 -5.88
N TRP A 334 -22.80 -6.00 -7.13
CA TRP A 334 -23.24 -7.20 -7.82
C TRP A 334 -22.80 -8.47 -7.09
N ALA A 335 -21.56 -8.52 -6.59
CA ALA A 335 -21.05 -9.68 -5.86
C ALA A 335 -21.71 -9.84 -4.47
N ALA A 336 -21.92 -8.73 -3.76
CA ALA A 336 -22.50 -8.70 -2.42
C ALA A 336 -24.01 -9.01 -2.41
N GLU A 337 -24.75 -8.65 -3.46
CA GLU A 337 -26.21 -8.86 -3.53
C GLU A 337 -26.58 -10.02 -4.46
N GLY A 338 -25.88 -10.18 -5.58
CA GLY A 338 -26.21 -11.07 -6.69
C GLY A 338 -27.24 -10.44 -7.64
N GLY A 339 -27.05 -10.57 -8.95
CA GLY A 339 -27.87 -9.85 -9.95
C GLY A 339 -29.38 -10.04 -9.78
N ALA A 340 -29.85 -11.28 -9.65
CA ALA A 340 -31.27 -11.58 -9.49
C ALA A 340 -31.86 -10.96 -8.21
N ARG A 341 -31.14 -11.05 -7.07
CA ARG A 341 -31.60 -10.50 -5.79
C ARG A 341 -31.57 -8.97 -5.80
N LEU A 342 -30.54 -8.37 -6.40
CA LEU A 342 -30.44 -6.93 -6.58
C LEU A 342 -31.64 -6.40 -7.36
N MET A 343 -31.99 -7.02 -8.49
CA MET A 343 -33.14 -6.62 -9.29
C MET A 343 -34.49 -6.87 -8.59
N ALA A 344 -34.61 -7.95 -7.82
CA ALA A 344 -35.81 -8.22 -7.04
C ALA A 344 -36.07 -7.16 -5.96
N ARG A 345 -35.00 -6.65 -5.33
CA ARG A 345 -35.10 -5.66 -4.24
C ARG A 345 -35.17 -4.23 -4.75
N GLU A 346 -34.29 -3.86 -5.67
CA GLU A 346 -34.05 -2.46 -6.07
C GLU A 346 -34.52 -2.15 -7.50
N GLY A 347 -35.04 -3.13 -8.25
CA GLY A 347 -35.27 -2.99 -9.69
C GLY A 347 -36.15 -1.82 -10.11
N ALA A 348 -37.15 -1.44 -9.31
CA ALA A 348 -37.96 -0.26 -9.58
C ALA A 348 -37.18 1.05 -9.41
N SER A 349 -36.36 1.14 -8.35
CA SER A 349 -35.49 2.29 -8.08
C SER A 349 -34.38 2.39 -9.13
N ILE A 350 -33.75 1.26 -9.49
CA ILE A 350 -32.76 1.19 -10.58
C ILE A 350 -33.36 1.72 -11.87
N ARG A 351 -34.54 1.23 -12.27
CA ARG A 351 -35.21 1.68 -13.51
C ARG A 351 -35.50 3.18 -13.54
N SER A 352 -35.98 3.75 -12.43
CA SER A 352 -36.29 5.18 -12.37
C SER A 352 -35.04 6.07 -12.32
N THR A 353 -33.89 5.51 -11.93
CA THR A 353 -32.65 6.26 -11.67
C THR A 353 -31.62 6.12 -12.79
N PHE A 354 -31.72 5.09 -13.61
CA PHE A 354 -30.65 4.69 -14.54
C PHE A 354 -30.23 5.82 -15.49
N ALA A 355 -31.19 6.57 -16.05
CA ALA A 355 -30.88 7.69 -16.95
C ALA A 355 -30.06 8.80 -16.29
N GLU A 356 -30.20 9.00 -14.98
CA GLU A 356 -29.36 9.94 -14.23
C GLU A 356 -27.98 9.35 -13.95
N PHE A 357 -27.93 8.10 -13.51
CA PHE A 357 -26.69 7.35 -13.29
C PHE A 357 -25.77 7.40 -14.51
N GLU A 358 -26.28 7.16 -15.72
CA GLU A 358 -25.48 7.18 -16.95
C GLU A 358 -24.78 8.52 -17.20
N ARG A 359 -25.42 9.63 -16.82
CA ARG A 359 -24.84 10.97 -16.96
C ARG A 359 -23.77 11.26 -15.93
N VAL A 360 -23.80 10.59 -14.78
CA VAL A 360 -22.87 10.79 -13.66
C VAL A 360 -21.70 9.81 -13.72
N ALA A 361 -21.93 8.55 -14.08
CA ALA A 361 -20.92 7.50 -14.15
C ALA A 361 -19.72 7.82 -15.06
N LEU A 362 -19.93 8.71 -16.04
CA LEU A 362 -18.92 9.18 -16.98
C LEU A 362 -18.14 10.42 -16.51
N LYS A 363 -18.54 11.08 -15.41
CA LYS A 363 -17.99 12.39 -15.01
C LYS A 363 -16.82 12.31 -14.03
N GLY A 364 -16.73 11.25 -13.23
CA GLY A 364 -15.61 11.06 -12.31
C GLY A 364 -16.06 10.71 -10.90
N TYR A 365 -15.12 10.76 -9.95
CA TYR A 365 -15.34 10.41 -8.55
C TYR A 365 -16.24 11.44 -7.84
N GLU A 366 -15.92 12.73 -7.94
CA GLU A 366 -16.63 13.80 -7.22
C GLU A 366 -18.13 13.82 -7.54
N GLU A 367 -18.52 13.85 -8.82
CA GLU A 367 -19.94 13.87 -9.19
C GLU A 367 -20.69 12.59 -8.80
N PHE A 368 -19.99 11.47 -8.67
CA PHE A 368 -20.59 10.21 -8.25
C PHE A 368 -20.91 10.21 -6.74
N HIS A 369 -20.02 10.76 -5.91
CA HIS A 369 -20.13 10.73 -4.45
C HIS A 369 -20.80 11.98 -3.85
N GLU A 370 -20.81 13.12 -4.55
CA GLU A 370 -21.47 14.35 -4.06
C GLU A 370 -23.00 14.36 -4.25
N THR A 371 -23.57 13.34 -4.91
CA THR A 371 -25.01 13.23 -5.12
C THR A 371 -25.73 12.63 -3.91
N PRO A 372 -26.92 13.14 -3.52
CA PRO A 372 -27.75 12.49 -2.52
C PRO A 372 -28.27 11.10 -2.96
N ARG A 373 -28.01 10.70 -4.21
CA ARG A 373 -28.45 9.45 -4.84
C ARG A 373 -27.35 8.40 -4.97
N GLU A 374 -26.22 8.58 -4.28
CA GLU A 374 -25.05 7.71 -4.36
C GLU A 374 -25.42 6.22 -4.20
N ARG A 375 -26.27 5.91 -3.21
CA ARG A 375 -26.73 4.54 -2.95
C ARG A 375 -27.49 3.94 -4.13
N GLU A 376 -28.37 4.72 -4.78
CA GLU A 376 -29.07 4.28 -5.98
C GLU A 376 -28.11 4.12 -7.16
N PHE A 377 -27.07 4.95 -7.26
CA PHE A 377 -26.05 4.81 -8.30
C PHE A 377 -25.20 3.55 -8.13
N TYR A 378 -24.89 3.15 -6.89
CA TYR A 378 -24.28 1.84 -6.60
C TYR A 378 -25.18 0.69 -7.09
N ALA A 379 -26.49 0.75 -6.85
CA ALA A 379 -27.43 -0.26 -7.33
C ALA A 379 -27.53 -0.28 -8.87
N CYS A 380 -27.54 0.89 -9.53
CA CYS A 380 -27.50 0.99 -10.99
C CYS A 380 -26.19 0.41 -11.55
N ALA A 381 -25.06 0.67 -10.92
CA ALA A 381 -23.77 0.12 -11.31
C ALA A 381 -23.74 -1.42 -11.16
N GLY A 382 -24.31 -1.96 -10.08
CA GLY A 382 -24.49 -3.40 -9.92
C GLY A 382 -25.41 -4.01 -10.99
N ALA A 383 -26.43 -3.27 -11.45
CA ALA A 383 -27.30 -3.69 -12.54
C ALA A 383 -26.57 -3.78 -13.90
N VAL A 384 -25.53 -2.97 -14.13
CA VAL A 384 -24.68 -3.09 -15.32
C VAL A 384 -24.00 -4.46 -15.35
N TYR A 385 -23.42 -4.90 -14.23
CA TYR A 385 -22.82 -6.23 -14.14
C TYR A 385 -23.86 -7.36 -14.17
N ALA A 386 -25.03 -7.16 -13.58
CA ALA A 386 -26.13 -8.12 -13.66
C ALA A 386 -26.61 -8.34 -15.11
N SER A 387 -26.71 -7.26 -15.90
CA SER A 387 -27.01 -7.31 -17.33
C SER A 387 -25.95 -8.09 -18.12
N ILE A 388 -24.66 -7.82 -17.85
CA ILE A 388 -23.56 -8.55 -18.48
C ILE A 388 -23.58 -10.05 -18.11
N GLU A 389 -23.86 -10.39 -16.85
CA GLU A 389 -23.98 -11.79 -16.40
C GLU A 389 -25.14 -12.50 -17.10
N ASP A 390 -26.30 -11.84 -17.24
CA ASP A 390 -27.48 -12.41 -17.89
C ASP A 390 -27.25 -12.66 -19.40
N GLU A 391 -26.61 -11.72 -20.09
CA GLU A 391 -26.35 -11.84 -21.53
C GLU A 391 -25.20 -12.79 -21.88
N LYS A 392 -24.11 -12.76 -21.10
CA LYS A 392 -22.81 -13.35 -21.50
C LYS A 392 -22.17 -14.23 -20.43
N GLY A 393 -22.82 -14.39 -19.28
CA GLY A 393 -22.32 -15.17 -18.16
C GLY A 393 -21.26 -14.45 -17.33
N ARG A 394 -20.88 -15.11 -16.24
CA ARG A 394 -20.00 -14.56 -15.20
C ARG A 394 -18.57 -14.24 -15.68
N ASP A 395 -18.03 -15.00 -16.61
CA ASP A 395 -16.68 -14.74 -17.14
C ASP A 395 -16.62 -13.37 -17.86
N ALA A 396 -17.73 -12.94 -18.48
CA ALA A 396 -17.82 -11.62 -19.11
C ALA A 396 -17.86 -10.48 -18.08
N VAL A 397 -18.43 -10.72 -16.89
CA VAL A 397 -18.37 -9.78 -15.76
C VAL A 397 -16.92 -9.56 -15.35
N PHE A 398 -16.17 -10.63 -15.08
CA PHE A 398 -14.77 -10.51 -14.66
C PHE A 398 -13.89 -9.90 -15.73
N LYS A 399 -14.04 -10.30 -16.99
CA LYS A 399 -13.30 -9.69 -18.10
C LYS A 399 -13.56 -8.18 -18.20
N THR A 400 -14.81 -7.76 -18.01
CA THR A 400 -15.17 -6.34 -18.04
C THR A 400 -14.55 -5.60 -16.86
N ALA A 401 -14.72 -6.13 -15.65
CA ALA A 401 -14.17 -5.54 -14.43
C ALA A 401 -12.64 -5.43 -14.50
N GLU A 402 -11.94 -6.55 -14.72
CA GLU A 402 -10.48 -6.61 -14.85
C GLU A 402 -9.98 -5.58 -15.88
N THR A 403 -10.68 -5.43 -17.00
CA THR A 403 -10.30 -4.49 -18.04
C THR A 403 -10.38 -3.03 -17.59
N PHE A 404 -11.42 -2.65 -16.83
CA PHE A 404 -11.53 -1.30 -16.29
C PHE A 404 -10.60 -1.05 -15.10
N TYR A 405 -10.29 -2.06 -14.29
CA TYR A 405 -9.31 -1.96 -13.20
C TYR A 405 -7.87 -1.80 -13.74
N ALA A 406 -7.54 -2.48 -14.83
CA ALA A 406 -6.18 -2.55 -15.34
C ALA A 406 -5.79 -1.43 -16.31
N ARG A 407 -6.76 -0.70 -16.88
CA ARG A 407 -6.55 0.18 -18.04
C ARG A 407 -7.27 1.52 -17.90
N SER A 408 -6.86 2.49 -18.70
CA SER A 408 -7.65 3.72 -18.87
C SER A 408 -9.02 3.42 -19.51
N ARG A 409 -9.98 4.34 -19.37
CA ARG A 409 -11.32 4.20 -19.98
C ARG A 409 -11.26 3.96 -21.50
N GLU A 410 -10.35 4.64 -22.19
CA GLU A 410 -10.16 4.53 -23.64
C GLU A 410 -9.60 3.15 -24.03
N GLU A 411 -8.52 2.72 -23.37
CA GLU A 411 -7.91 1.40 -23.60
C GLU A 411 -8.85 0.25 -23.22
N ALA A 412 -9.67 0.45 -22.19
CA ALA A 412 -10.71 -0.49 -21.79
C ALA A 412 -11.77 -0.65 -22.88
N ALA A 413 -12.24 0.47 -23.46
CA ALA A 413 -13.20 0.45 -24.56
C ALA A 413 -12.66 -0.30 -25.79
N ASP A 414 -11.40 -0.02 -26.17
CA ASP A 414 -10.71 -0.71 -27.27
C ASP A 414 -10.59 -2.21 -27.01
N THR A 415 -10.22 -2.60 -25.79
CA THR A 415 -10.03 -4.01 -25.43
C THR A 415 -11.35 -4.79 -25.37
N LEU A 416 -12.41 -4.15 -24.89
CA LEU A 416 -13.75 -4.75 -24.81
C LEU A 416 -14.48 -4.71 -26.16
N GLY A 417 -13.99 -3.92 -27.12
CA GLY A 417 -14.66 -3.64 -28.39
C GLY A 417 -16.00 -2.93 -28.21
N ARG A 418 -16.18 -2.23 -27.08
CA ARG A 418 -17.37 -1.46 -26.73
C ARG A 418 -17.04 -0.40 -25.68
N SER A 419 -17.58 0.79 -25.86
CA SER A 419 -17.44 1.93 -24.94
C SER A 419 -18.39 1.83 -23.74
N GLU A 420 -18.11 2.59 -22.67
CA GLU A 420 -19.00 2.69 -21.51
C GLU A 420 -20.44 3.12 -21.89
N PRO A 421 -20.66 4.14 -22.76
CA PRO A 421 -22.01 4.47 -23.23
C PRO A 421 -22.73 3.31 -23.91
N GLU A 422 -22.03 2.46 -24.67
CA GLU A 422 -22.62 1.26 -25.30
C GLU A 422 -22.91 0.15 -24.28
N ILE A 423 -22.13 0.06 -23.19
CA ILE A 423 -22.43 -0.81 -22.05
C ILE A 423 -23.71 -0.36 -21.35
N PHE A 424 -23.82 0.94 -21.10
CA PHE A 424 -24.97 1.53 -20.44
C PHE A 424 -26.24 1.45 -21.31
N ALA A 425 -26.14 1.73 -22.61
CA ALA A 425 -27.26 1.60 -23.54
C ALA A 425 -27.82 0.16 -23.59
N ALA A 426 -26.94 -0.86 -23.63
CA ALA A 426 -27.37 -2.26 -23.56
C ALA A 426 -28.07 -2.57 -22.22
N THR A 427 -27.52 -2.08 -21.11
CA THR A 427 -28.14 -2.24 -19.79
C THR A 427 -29.51 -1.56 -19.72
N ARG A 428 -29.66 -0.38 -20.32
CA ARG A 428 -30.96 0.32 -20.41
C ARG A 428 -31.99 -0.53 -21.15
N THR A 429 -31.61 -1.13 -22.29
CA THR A 429 -32.49 -2.04 -23.03
C THR A 429 -32.86 -3.28 -22.21
N TRP A 430 -31.89 -3.89 -21.51
CA TRP A 430 -32.13 -5.02 -20.61
C TRP A 430 -33.09 -4.67 -19.45
N LEU A 431 -33.03 -3.44 -18.95
CA LEU A 431 -33.95 -2.91 -17.94
C LEU A 431 -35.36 -2.61 -18.49
N GLY A 432 -35.56 -2.63 -19.80
CA GLY A 432 -36.82 -2.29 -20.48
C GLY A 432 -37.12 -0.78 -20.54
N LEU A 433 -36.07 0.05 -20.63
CA LEU A 433 -36.15 1.52 -20.62
C LEU A 433 -35.90 2.16 -22.00
#